data_AF-B2UBX2-F1
#
_entry.id   AF-B2UBX2-F1
#
_cell.length_a   1.000
_cell.length_b   1.000
_cell.length_c   1.000
_cell.angle_alpha   90.00
_cell.angle_beta   90.00
_cell.angle_gamma   90.00
#
_symmetry.space_group_name_H-M   'P 1'
#
loop_
_entity.id
_entity.type
_entity.pdbx_description
1 polymer ?
#
loop_
_entity_poly.entity_id
_entity_poly.type
_entity_poly.pdbx_seq_one_letter_code
_entity_poly.pdbx_strand_id
1 'polypeptide(L)'
;MGPFSEFDPVRAAVGMFFMGASCFLTLIVGVNFFSWMEARADAARRRASVWREHCRWARSDFLDDLRMREEAYLELDGSKLDLADEFLREDLHQLGGLAGAW
;
A
#
# COMPACT_ATOMS: atom_id res chain seq x y z
N MET A 1 -48.76 -0.45 -48.17
CA MET A 1 -48.83 -0.54 -46.69
C MET A 1 -47.73 -1.49 -46.27
N GLY A 2 -46.67 -0.99 -45.64
CA GLY A 2 -45.46 -1.75 -45.35
C GLY A 2 -45.70 -2.88 -44.34
N PRO A 3 -44.84 -3.91 -44.31
CA PRO A 3 -44.99 -5.07 -43.44
C PRO A 3 -44.61 -4.66 -42.01
N PHE A 4 -45.56 -4.08 -41.28
CA PHE A 4 -45.43 -3.92 -39.84
C PHE A 4 -45.68 -5.28 -39.19
N SER A 5 -44.59 -6.04 -39.07
CA SER A 5 -44.16 -6.68 -37.82
C SER A 5 -45.22 -7.49 -37.06
N GLU A 6 -45.32 -8.79 -37.35
CA GLU A 6 -45.81 -9.76 -36.36
C GLU A 6 -44.88 -9.74 -35.15
N PHE A 7 -45.35 -9.17 -34.05
CA PHE A 7 -44.66 -9.22 -32.77
C PHE A 7 -44.79 -10.64 -32.20
N ASP A 8 -43.66 -11.33 -32.08
CA ASP A 8 -43.58 -12.63 -31.38
C ASP A 8 -43.24 -12.38 -29.89
N PRO A 9 -44.23 -12.49 -28.98
CA PRO A 9 -44.04 -12.21 -27.56
C PRO A 9 -43.09 -13.20 -26.88
N VAL A 10 -42.99 -14.43 -27.38
CA VAL A 10 -42.12 -15.45 -26.79
C VAL A 10 -40.67 -15.11 -27.09
N ARG A 11 -40.37 -14.75 -28.33
CA ARG A 11 -39.01 -14.32 -28.73
C ARG A 11 -38.58 -13.05 -27.99
N ALA A 12 -39.51 -12.11 -27.78
CA ALA A 12 -39.27 -10.90 -27.00
C ALA A 12 -38.96 -11.20 -25.52
N ALA A 13 -39.73 -12.11 -24.90
CA ALA A 13 -39.51 -12.52 -23.51
C ALA A 13 -38.15 -13.22 -23.32
N VAL A 14 -37.77 -14.11 -24.24
CA VAL A 14 -36.46 -14.78 -24.23
C VAL A 14 -35.32 -13.75 -24.35
N GLY A 15 -35.43 -12.80 -25.28
CA GLY A 15 -34.45 -11.73 -25.45
C GLY A 15 -34.29 -10.87 -24.18
N MET A 16 -35.41 -10.53 -23.53
CA MET A 16 -35.41 -9.75 -22.29
C MET A 16 -34.74 -10.52 -21.13
N PHE A 17 -34.94 -11.83 -21.04
CA PHE A 17 -34.28 -12.68 -20.05
C PHE A 17 -32.76 -12.68 -20.22
N PHE A 18 -32.26 -12.90 -21.44
CA PHE A 18 -30.82 -12.88 -21.69
C PHE A 18 -30.19 -11.50 -21.45
N MET A 19 -30.89 -10.43 -21.83
CA MET A 19 -30.44 -9.06 -21.52
C MET A 19 -30.36 -8.86 -20.00
N GLY A 20 -31.40 -9.23 -19.26
CA GLY A 20 -31.41 -9.16 -17.79
C GLY A 20 -30.29 -9.97 -17.14
N ALA A 21 -30.09 -11.21 -17.58
CA ALA A 21 -29.00 -12.05 -17.12
C ALA A 21 -27.62 -11.44 -17.43
N SER A 22 -27.43 -10.88 -18.62
CA SER A 22 -26.18 -10.21 -19.01
C SER A 22 -25.88 -8.97 -18.16
N CYS A 23 -26.90 -8.14 -17.89
CA CYS A 23 -26.78 -6.98 -17.01
C CYS A 23 -26.43 -7.41 -15.59
N PHE A 24 -27.09 -8.46 -15.09
CA PHE A 24 -26.83 -8.99 -13.75
C PHE A 24 -25.41 -9.54 -13.60
N LEU A 25 -24.94 -10.31 -14.59
CA LEU A 25 -23.56 -10.80 -14.61
C LEU A 25 -22.55 -9.64 -14.67
N THR A 26 -22.82 -8.61 -15.48
CA THR A 26 -21.96 -7.43 -15.57
C THR A 26 -21.89 -6.68 -14.25
N LEU A 27 -23.01 -6.57 -13.53
CA LEU A 27 -23.05 -5.99 -12.18
C LEU A 27 -22.26 -6.82 -11.18
N ILE A 28 -22.41 -8.15 -11.18
CA ILE A 28 -21.63 -9.03 -10.29
C ILE A 28 -20.14 -8.86 -10.55
N VAL A 29 -19.71 -8.92 -11.81
CA VAL A 29 -18.29 -8.75 -12.18
C VAL A 29 -17.80 -7.37 -11.78
N GLY A 30 -18.58 -6.31 -12.05
CA GLY A 30 -18.24 -4.94 -11.69
C GLY A 30 -18.06 -4.73 -10.20
N VAL A 31 -18.97 -5.25 -9.37
CA VAL A 31 -18.88 -5.16 -7.90
C VAL A 31 -17.66 -5.92 -7.38
N ASN A 32 -17.43 -7.15 -7.85
CA ASN A 32 -16.27 -7.93 -7.42
C ASN A 32 -14.95 -7.26 -7.81
N PHE A 33 -14.87 -6.71 -9.02
CA PHE A 33 -13.71 -5.97 -9.50
C PHE A 33 -13.46 -4.72 -8.65
N PHE A 34 -14.52 -3.96 -8.35
CA PHE A 34 -14.43 -2.78 -7.51
C PHE A 34 -13.96 -3.11 -6.09
N SER A 35 -14.54 -4.13 -5.44
CA SER A 35 -14.12 -4.58 -4.12
C SER A 35 -12.67 -5.07 -4.10
N TRP A 36 -12.22 -5.75 -5.15
CA TRP A 36 -10.82 -6.15 -5.28
C TRP A 36 -9.87 -4.95 -5.38
N MET A 37 -10.25 -3.92 -6.14
CA MET A 37 -9.49 -2.67 -6.26
C MET A 37 -9.38 -1.94 -4.91
N GLU A 38 -10.48 -1.84 -4.16
CA GLU A 38 -10.47 -1.24 -2.82
C GLU A 38 -9.56 -2.00 -1.85
N ALA A 39 -9.68 -3.33 -1.79
CA ALA A 39 -8.81 -4.16 -0.95
C ALA A 39 -7.32 -3.97 -1.27
N ARG A 40 -6.99 -3.84 -2.56
CA ARG A 40 -5.60 -3.59 -3.00
C ARG A 40 -5.13 -2.18 -2.62
N ALA A 41 -5.99 -1.17 -2.73
CA ALA A 41 -5.68 0.19 -2.31
C ALA A 41 -5.45 0.27 -0.78
N ASP A 42 -6.29 -0.39 0.00
CA ASP A 42 -6.15 -0.43 1.46
C ASP A 42 -4.90 -1.21 1.89
N ALA A 43 -4.57 -2.31 1.23
CA ALA A 43 -3.31 -3.02 1.45
C ALA A 43 -2.08 -2.14 1.14
N ALA A 44 -2.15 -1.32 0.08
CA ALA A 44 -1.10 -0.35 -0.22
C ALA A 44 -0.99 0.74 0.85
N ARG A 45 -2.14 1.29 1.30
CA ARG A 45 -2.19 2.30 2.37
C ARG A 45 -1.62 1.77 3.69
N ARG A 46 -1.97 0.54 4.07
CA ARG A 46 -1.44 -0.12 5.28
C ARG A 46 0.08 -0.34 5.20
N ARG A 47 0.59 -0.80 4.05
CA ARG A 47 2.05 -0.90 3.85
C ARG A 47 2.73 0.45 3.98
N ALA A 48 2.16 1.50 3.39
CA ALA A 48 2.69 2.86 3.50
C ALA A 48 2.59 3.44 4.92
N SER A 49 1.60 3.06 5.73
CA SER A 49 1.54 3.49 7.15
C SER A 49 2.57 2.78 8.00
N VAL A 50 2.71 1.46 7.86
CA VAL A 50 3.73 0.67 8.57
C VAL A 50 5.13 1.17 8.20
N TRP A 51 5.37 1.45 6.92
CA TRP A 51 6.63 2.02 6.46
C TRP A 51 6.93 3.37 7.11
N ARG A 52 5.95 4.28 7.13
CA ARG A 52 6.11 5.60 7.76
C ARG A 52 6.38 5.50 9.25
N GLU A 53 5.72 4.57 9.93
CA GLU A 53 5.95 4.31 11.34
C GLU A 53 7.37 3.79 11.56
N HIS A 54 7.80 2.79 10.79
CA HIS A 54 9.16 2.26 10.86
C HIS A 54 10.22 3.36 10.60
N CYS A 55 10.05 4.20 9.57
CA CYS A 55 10.93 5.34 9.33
C CYS A 55 10.94 6.36 10.48
N ARG A 56 9.82 6.52 11.20
CA ARG A 56 9.75 7.39 12.37
C ARG A 56 10.54 6.83 13.54
N TRP A 57 10.45 5.52 13.79
CA TRP A 57 11.24 4.83 14.81
C TRP A 57 12.73 4.89 14.50
N ALA A 58 13.15 4.43 13.31
CA ALA A 58 14.55 4.46 12.90
C ALA A 58 15.16 5.88 12.89
N ARG A 59 14.35 6.91 12.60
CA ARG A 59 14.81 8.30 12.73
C ARG A 59 14.98 8.72 14.19
N SER A 60 14.13 8.24 15.09
CA SER A 60 14.25 8.52 16.53
C SER A 60 15.53 7.92 17.08
N ASP A 61 15.76 6.65 16.79
CA ASP A 61 16.95 5.89 17.23
C ASP A 61 18.23 6.60 16.76
N PHE A 62 18.27 7.01 15.48
CA PHE A 62 19.41 7.75 14.92
C PHE A 62 19.69 9.08 15.64
N LEU A 63 18.65 9.79 16.07
CA LEU A 63 18.81 11.04 16.82
C LEU A 63 19.30 10.79 18.24
N ASP A 64 18.88 9.68 18.86
CA ASP A 64 19.34 9.28 20.19
C ASP A 64 20.82 8.87 20.15
N ASP A 65 21.26 8.17 19.10
CA ASP A 65 22.67 7.82 18.91
C ASP A 65 23.55 9.04 18.59
N LEU A 66 23.04 10.02 17.83
CA LEU A 66 23.73 11.30 17.63
C LEU A 66 23.95 12.01 18.96
N ARG A 67 22.94 11.98 19.83
CA ARG A 67 23.06 12.55 21.17
C ARG A 67 24.07 11.77 22.02
N MET A 68 24.07 10.44 21.96
CA MET A 68 25.07 9.61 22.66
C MET A 68 26.49 9.97 22.21
N ARG A 69 26.70 10.21 20.91
CA ARG A 69 27.96 10.67 20.35
C ARG A 69 28.38 12.04 20.89
N GLU A 70 27.45 13.00 20.95
CA GLU A 70 27.70 14.31 21.56
C GLU A 70 28.09 14.20 23.04
N GLU A 71 27.39 13.36 23.81
CA GLU A 71 27.72 13.10 25.22
C GLU A 71 29.12 12.48 25.36
N ALA A 72 29.50 11.53 24.51
CA ALA A 72 30.83 10.93 24.50
C ALA A 72 31.95 11.96 24.21
N TYR A 73 31.71 12.88 23.27
CA TYR A 73 32.64 13.98 22.99
C TYR A 73 32.84 14.91 24.20
N LEU A 74 31.75 15.23 24.91
CA LEU A 74 31.81 16.07 26.11
C LEU A 74 32.54 15.38 27.27
N GLU A 75 32.38 14.07 27.39
CA GLU A 75 33.01 13.25 28.43
C GLU A 75 34.47 12.89 28.10
N LEU A 76 34.93 13.18 26.88
CA LEU A 76 36.22 12.71 26.32
C LEU A 76 36.36 11.18 26.41
N ASP A 77 35.24 10.46 26.33
CA ASP A 77 35.19 9.01 26.38
C ASP A 77 35.27 8.43 24.96
N GLY A 78 36.49 8.08 24.54
CA GLY A 78 36.73 7.48 23.23
C GLY A 78 36.01 6.15 23.02
N SER A 79 35.78 5.36 24.07
CA SER A 79 35.11 4.06 23.94
C SER A 79 33.60 4.22 23.69
N LYS A 80 32.98 5.18 24.39
CA LYS A 80 31.58 5.56 24.15
C LYS A 80 31.41 6.21 22.78
N LEU A 81 32.42 6.93 22.30
CA LEU A 81 32.41 7.54 20.97
C LEU A 81 32.45 6.49 19.86
N ASP A 82 33.34 5.50 19.97
CA ASP A 82 33.43 4.38 19.01
C ASP A 82 32.12 3.60 18.94
N LEU A 83 31.49 3.35 20.10
CA LEU A 83 30.20 2.68 20.20
C LEU A 83 29.06 3.48 19.54
N ALA A 84 29.01 4.80 19.80
CA ALA A 84 28.01 5.66 19.17
C ALA A 84 28.19 5.73 17.65
N ASP A 85 29.42 5.76 17.15
CA ASP A 85 29.71 5.73 15.72
C ASP A 85 29.34 4.39 15.06
N GLU A 86 29.41 3.28 15.80
CA GLU A 86 28.93 1.96 15.35
C GLU A 86 27.40 1.96 15.21
N PHE A 87 26.66 2.40 16.23
CA PHE A 87 25.20 2.48 16.17
C PHE A 87 24.72 3.44 15.07
N LEU A 88 25.33 4.61 14.92
CA LEU A 88 25.02 5.53 13.83
C LEU A 88 25.22 4.93 12.45
N ARG A 89 26.23 4.06 12.28
CA ARG A 89 26.45 3.34 11.03
C ARG A 89 25.36 2.31 10.79
N GLU A 90 24.97 1.56 11.83
CA GLU A 90 23.86 0.61 11.75
C GLU A 90 22.54 1.31 11.42
N ASP A 91 22.24 2.43 12.07
CA ASP A 91 21.04 3.22 11.84
C ASP A 91 21.02 3.87 10.46
N LEU A 92 22.16 4.33 9.96
CA LEU A 92 22.29 4.77 8.57
C LEU A 92 22.11 3.61 7.59
N HIS A 93 22.56 2.40 7.92
CA HIS A 93 22.29 1.21 7.13
C HIS A 93 20.83 0.79 7.19
N GLN A 94 20.15 0.97 8.32
CA GLN A 94 18.72 0.79 8.40
C GLN A 94 18.05 1.85 7.54
N LEU A 95 18.17 3.15 7.85
CA LEU A 95 17.54 4.23 7.09
C LEU A 95 17.90 4.24 5.58
N GLY A 96 19.15 3.93 5.23
CA GLY A 96 19.69 3.91 3.87
C GLY A 96 19.49 2.59 3.12
N GLY A 97 19.58 1.45 3.80
CA GLY A 97 19.19 0.14 3.27
C GLY A 97 17.67 0.00 3.10
N LEU A 98 16.91 0.81 3.83
CA LEU A 98 15.48 1.03 3.65
C LEU A 98 15.19 2.02 2.50
N ALA A 99 16.11 2.94 2.17
CA ALA A 99 16.04 3.84 1.02
C ALA A 99 16.51 3.20 -0.30
N GLY A 100 17.17 2.03 -0.24
CA GLY A 100 17.57 1.22 -1.39
C GLY A 100 17.93 -0.19 -0.94
N ALA A 101 16.98 -1.14 -0.96
CA ALA A 101 16.79 -1.97 -2.15
C ALA A 101 17.53 -1.42 -3.39
N TRP A 102 18.73 -1.93 -3.61
CA TRP A 102 19.35 -2.04 -4.93
C TRP A 102 18.71 -3.18 -5.71
#